data_AF-A0A816D4H2-F1
#
_entry.id   AF-A0A816D4H2-F1
#
_cell.length_a   1.000
_cell.length_b   1.000
_cell.length_c   1.000
_cell.angle_alpha   90.00
_cell.angle_beta   90.00
_cell.angle_gamma   90.00
#
_symmetry.space_group_name_H-M   'P 1'
#
loop_
_entity.id
_entity.type
_entity.pdbx_description
1 polymer ?
#
loop_
_entity_poly.entity_id
_entity_poly.type
_entity_poly.pdbx_seq_one_letter_code
_entity_poly.pdbx_strand_id
1 'polypeptide(L)'
;MQNNIVCLGYGIGSVNHPAKSLMIQILPVPSFCSPSVVILIKVQWLPTLSSSHGQLVKQLRDAIFQQQHEFIAWGWIDDELEKFRQFNLFKMSNLVYVRNMQKEFRPYYNHTHPHAPDCPVLE
;
A
#
# COMPACT_ATOMS: atom_id res chain seq x y z
N MET A 1 20.19 -4.73 -12.72
CA MET A 1 19.08 -5.31 -11.92
C MET A 1 17.88 -4.43 -12.16
N GLN A 2 16.77 -4.99 -12.67
CA GLN A 2 15.52 -4.24 -12.87
C GLN A 2 14.83 -4.11 -11.52
N ASN A 3 14.77 -2.89 -10.98
CA ASN A 3 14.01 -2.60 -9.77
C ASN A 3 12.54 -2.46 -10.18
N ASN A 4 11.73 -3.46 -9.81
CA ASN A 4 10.28 -3.34 -9.93
C ASN A 4 9.78 -2.54 -8.73
N ILE A 5 9.19 -1.38 -9.00
CA ILE A 5 8.65 -0.50 -7.98
C ILE A 5 7.19 -0.89 -7.72
N VAL A 6 6.86 -1.20 -6.47
CA VAL A 6 5.50 -1.56 -6.04
C VAL A 6 4.90 -0.44 -5.21
N CYS A 7 3.87 0.24 -5.72
CA CYS A 7 3.17 1.28 -4.99
C CYS A 7 1.95 0.71 -4.26
N LEU A 8 1.81 0.93 -2.96
CA LEU A 8 0.65 0.50 -2.19
C LEU A 8 -0.35 1.65 -2.01
N GLY A 9 -1.63 1.37 -2.24
CA GLY A 9 -2.72 2.29 -1.91
C GLY A 9 -3.89 1.52 -1.29
N TYR A 10 -4.51 2.10 -0.27
CA TYR A 10 -5.64 1.49 0.41
C TYR A 10 -6.85 2.43 0.44
N GLY A 11 -8.05 1.83 0.39
CA GLY A 11 -9.32 2.52 0.54
C GLY A 11 -10.26 1.73 1.44
N ILE A 12 -10.67 2.33 2.56
CA ILE A 12 -11.73 1.77 3.41
C ILE A 12 -13.06 2.28 2.86
N GLY A 13 -13.77 1.42 2.13
CA GLY A 13 -15.15 1.71 1.73
C GLY A 13 -16.12 1.14 2.75
N SER A 14 -16.78 2.02 3.49
CA SER A 14 -18.02 1.69 4.22
C SER A 14 -19.17 1.77 3.22
N VAL A 15 -19.66 0.61 2.78
CA VAL A 15 -20.95 0.50 2.11
C VAL A 15 -21.66 -0.64 2.80
N ASN A 16 -22.88 -0.38 3.27
CA ASN A 16 -23.73 -1.26 4.08
C ASN A 16 -24.15 -2.56 3.36
N HIS A 17 -23.19 -3.39 2.96
CA HIS A 17 -23.42 -4.73 2.43
C HIS A 17 -22.56 -5.76 3.17
N PRO A 18 -23.14 -6.90 3.62
CA PRO A 18 -22.43 -7.97 4.32
C PRO A 18 -21.62 -8.85 3.35
N ALA A 19 -21.13 -8.27 2.25
CA ALA A 19 -20.36 -8.99 1.26
C ALA A 19 -18.94 -9.19 1.81
N LYS A 20 -18.63 -10.44 2.14
CA LYS A 20 -17.29 -10.88 2.50
C LYS A 20 -16.35 -10.68 1.31
N SER A 21 -15.63 -9.56 1.26
CA SER A 21 -14.77 -9.23 0.12
C SER A 21 -13.32 -8.96 0.52
N LEU A 22 -12.42 -9.55 -0.28
CA LEU A 22 -11.02 -9.16 -0.42
C LEU A 22 -10.85 -8.76 -1.88
N MET A 23 -10.43 -7.51 -2.10
CA MET A 23 -10.09 -7.00 -3.42
C MET A 23 -8.60 -6.66 -3.44
N ILE A 24 -7.90 -7.24 -4.39
CA ILE A 24 -6.51 -6.91 -4.72
C ILE A 24 -6.52 -6.51 -6.18
N GLN A 25 -6.19 -5.26 -6.46
CA GLN A 25 -6.11 -4.72 -7.82
C GLN A 25 -4.64 -4.43 -8.13
N ILE A 26 -4.17 -4.95 -9.25
CA ILE A 26 -2.78 -4.83 -9.71
C ILE A 26 -2.80 -4.05 -11.03
N LEU A 27 -2.15 -2.89 -11.04
CA LEU A 27 -2.13 -1.95 -12.15
C LEU A 27 -0.68 -1.75 -12.59
N PRO A 28 -0.26 -2.27 -13.76
CA PRO A 28 1.05 -1.95 -14.30
C PRO A 28 1.10 -0.45 -14.66
N VAL A 29 2.17 0.22 -14.24
CA VAL A 29 2.50 1.59 -14.62
C VAL A 29 3.63 1.51 -15.65
N PRO A 30 3.33 1.70 -16.93
CA PRO A 30 4.37 1.72 -17.95
C PRO A 30 5.26 2.94 -17.70
N SER A 31 6.54 2.69 -17.45
CA SER A 31 7.55 3.73 -17.39
C SER A 31 8.75 3.30 -18.23
N PHE A 32 9.36 4.26 -18.92
CA PHE A 32 10.48 4.01 -19.83
C PHE A 32 11.77 3.57 -19.11
N CYS A 33 11.92 3.91 -17.82
CA CYS A 33 13.18 3.70 -17.09
C CYS A 33 13.06 2.66 -15.96
N SER A 34 11.87 2.40 -15.44
CA SER A 34 11.64 1.41 -14.37
C SER A 34 10.19 0.94 -14.40
N PRO A 35 9.89 -0.26 -14.93
CA PRO A 35 8.52 -0.77 -14.90
C PRO A 35 8.04 -0.88 -13.45
N SER A 36 6.87 -0.32 -13.18
CA SER A 36 6.31 -0.24 -11.85
C SER A 36 4.92 -0.86 -11.83
N VAL A 37 4.46 -1.26 -10.65
CA VAL A 37 3.14 -1.83 -10.44
C VAL A 37 2.51 -1.14 -9.24
N VAL A 38 1.29 -0.63 -9.40
CA VAL A 38 0.48 -0.16 -8.30
C VAL A 38 -0.38 -1.32 -7.83
N ILE A 39 -0.36 -1.59 -6.53
CA ILE A 39 -1.16 -2.63 -5.88
C ILE A 39 -2.09 -1.94 -4.90
N LEU A 40 -3.38 -2.05 -5.18
CA LEU A 40 -4.43 -1.58 -4.29
C LEU A 40 -5.02 -2.75 -3.55
N ILE A 41 -5.00 -2.69 -2.22
CA ILE A 41 -5.52 -3.75 -1.36
C ILE A 41 -6.68 -3.17 -0.54
N LYS A 42 -7.85 -3.78 -0.70
CA LYS A 42 -9.05 -3.47 0.09
C LYS A 42 -9.58 -4.75 0.69
N VAL A 43 -9.67 -4.79 2.02
CA VAL A 43 -10.13 -5.96 2.76
C VAL A 43 -11.32 -5.57 3.63
N GLN A 44 -12.46 -6.18 3.37
CA GLN A 44 -13.63 -6.15 4.25
C GLN A 44 -13.81 -7.49 4.98
N TRP A 45 -13.38 -8.58 4.37
CA TRP A 45 -13.32 -9.90 4.98
C TRP A 45 -12.15 -10.70 4.41
N LEU A 46 -11.46 -11.45 5.28
CA LEU A 46 -10.37 -12.31 4.88
C LEU A 46 -10.78 -13.79 5.09
N PRO A 47 -10.64 -14.65 4.06
CA PRO A 47 -10.86 -16.08 4.23
C PRO A 47 -9.87 -16.68 5.22
N THR A 48 -10.28 -17.76 5.89
CA THR A 48 -9.38 -18.51 6.77
C THR A 48 -8.14 -18.95 5.99
N LEU A 49 -6.97 -18.74 6.58
CA LEU A 49 -5.68 -18.99 5.94
C LEU A 49 -5.40 -20.47 5.63
N SER A 50 -6.23 -21.38 6.13
CA SER A 50 -6.25 -22.81 5.82
C SER A 50 -7.14 -23.16 4.63
N SER A 51 -8.07 -22.29 4.25
CA SER A 51 -8.92 -22.50 3.07
C SER A 51 -8.13 -22.35 1.76
N SER A 52 -8.64 -22.93 0.68
CA SER A 52 -8.06 -22.77 -0.67
C SER A 52 -7.88 -21.30 -1.06
N HIS A 53 -8.88 -20.46 -0.79
CA HIS A 53 -8.80 -19.02 -1.02
C HIS A 53 -7.73 -18.35 -0.14
N GLY A 54 -7.64 -18.72 1.14
CA GLY A 54 -6.60 -18.20 2.03
C GLY A 54 -5.19 -18.56 1.57
N GLN A 55 -5.00 -19.76 0.99
CA GLN A 55 -3.71 -20.17 0.41
C GLN A 55 -3.36 -19.37 -0.85
N LEU A 56 -4.34 -19.09 -1.72
CA LEU A 56 -4.11 -18.21 -2.88
C LEU A 56 -3.69 -16.80 -2.47
N VAL A 57 -4.30 -16.25 -1.41
CA VAL A 57 -3.93 -14.94 -0.87
C VAL A 57 -2.50 -14.95 -0.33
N LYS A 58 -2.09 -16.03 0.36
CA LYS A 58 -0.70 -16.19 0.82
C LYS A 58 0.28 -16.25 -0.34
N GLN A 59 -0.02 -17.05 -1.37
CA GLN A 59 0.81 -17.17 -2.57
C GLN A 59 0.96 -15.84 -3.29
N LEU A 60 -0.15 -15.11 -3.48
CA LEU A 60 -0.14 -13.79 -4.10
C LEU A 60 0.69 -12.80 -3.29
N ARG A 61 0.54 -12.80 -1.96
CA ARG A 61 1.39 -12.01 -1.08
C ARG A 61 2.87 -12.37 -1.25
N ASP A 62 3.23 -13.65 -1.21
CA ASP A 62 4.63 -14.09 -1.32
C ASP A 62 5.24 -13.74 -2.68
N ALA A 63 4.43 -13.64 -3.73
CA ALA A 63 4.86 -13.16 -5.04
C ALA A 63 5.11 -11.64 -5.05
N ILE A 64 4.28 -10.87 -4.34
CA ILE A 64 4.39 -9.40 -4.28
C ILE A 64 5.51 -8.97 -3.32
N PHE A 65 5.50 -9.49 -2.10
CA PHE A 65 6.32 -9.05 -0.96
C PHE A 65 7.66 -9.80 -0.89
N GLN A 66 8.49 -9.59 -1.91
CA GLN A 66 9.83 -10.16 -2.00
C GLN A 66 10.91 -9.12 -1.67
N GLN A 67 11.99 -9.54 -1.02
CA GLN A 67 13.08 -8.65 -0.57
C GLN A 67 13.78 -7.88 -1.71
N GLN A 68 13.66 -8.40 -2.94
CA GLN A 68 14.23 -7.81 -4.15
C GLN A 68 13.38 -6.69 -4.75
N HIS A 69 12.16 -6.47 -4.26
CA HIS A 69 11.29 -5.40 -4.75
C HIS A 69 11.47 -4.13 -3.93
N GLU A 70 11.40 -3.00 -4.62
CA GLU A 70 11.35 -1.69 -3.99
C GLU A 70 9.89 -1.31 -3.79
N PHE A 71 9.51 -1.00 -2.56
CA PHE A 71 8.15 -0.63 -2.21
C PHE A 71 8.05 0.87 -1.99
N ILE A 72 6.99 1.46 -2.51
CA ILE A 72 6.62 2.85 -2.25
C ILE A 72 5.25 2.84 -1.58
N ALA A 73 5.20 3.30 -0.35
CA ALA A 73 3.95 3.49 0.39
C ALA A 73 3.60 4.98 0.42
N TRP A 74 2.32 5.31 0.62
CA TRP A 74 1.93 6.71 0.79
C TRP A 74 2.54 7.28 2.07
N GLY A 75 2.43 6.56 3.20
CA GLY A 75 3.06 6.89 4.48
C GLY A 75 4.18 5.91 4.84
N TRP A 76 4.35 5.67 6.15
CA TRP A 76 5.18 4.55 6.61
C TRP A 76 4.44 3.24 6.34
N ILE A 77 5.10 2.29 5.69
CA ILE A 77 4.47 1.02 5.32
C ILE A 77 3.99 0.23 6.54
N ASP A 78 4.69 0.35 7.67
CA ASP A 78 4.30 -0.30 8.92
C ASP A 78 2.92 0.19 9.36
N ASP A 79 2.68 1.51 9.30
CA ASP A 79 1.38 2.11 9.65
C ASP A 79 0.28 1.69 8.68
N GLU A 80 0.59 1.61 7.38
CA GLU A 80 -0.37 1.17 6.36
C GLU A 80 -0.75 -0.31 6.53
N LEU A 81 0.22 -1.14 6.92
CA LEU A 81 0.03 -2.57 7.05
C LEU A 81 -0.39 -3.02 8.46
N GLU A 82 -0.32 -2.15 9.47
CA GLU A 82 -0.66 -2.49 10.87
C GLU A 82 -2.08 -3.07 11.00
N LYS A 83 -3.03 -2.55 10.22
CA LYS A 83 -4.43 -3.05 10.19
C LYS A 83 -4.53 -4.52 9.76
N PHE A 84 -3.51 -5.03 9.07
CA PHE A 84 -3.42 -6.40 8.60
C PHE A 84 -2.57 -7.30 9.49
N ARG A 85 -1.92 -6.76 10.52
CA ARG A 85 -1.06 -7.50 11.45
C ARG A 85 -1.79 -8.65 12.13
N GLN A 86 -3.05 -8.41 12.53
CA GLN A 86 -3.94 -9.41 13.13
C GLN A 86 -4.19 -10.63 12.24
N PHE A 87 -4.07 -10.47 10.91
CA PHE A 87 -4.26 -11.56 9.97
C PHE A 87 -2.97 -12.32 9.67
N ASN A 88 -1.84 -11.87 10.22
CA ASN A 88 -0.50 -12.36 9.90
C ASN A 88 -0.29 -12.45 8.37
N LEU A 89 -0.91 -11.52 7.64
CA LEU A 89 -0.87 -11.53 6.19
C LEU A 89 0.52 -11.11 5.78
N PHE A 90 0.97 -9.92 6.16
CA PHE A 90 2.24 -9.35 5.73
C PHE A 90 3.32 -9.51 6.82
N LYS A 91 4.53 -9.92 6.41
CA LYS A 91 5.70 -9.97 7.29
C LYS A 91 6.63 -8.80 6.97
N MET A 92 6.80 -7.88 7.90
CA MET A 92 7.65 -6.69 7.70
C MET A 92 9.12 -7.04 7.44
N SER A 93 9.60 -8.18 7.93
CA SER A 93 10.95 -8.69 7.67
C SER A 93 11.29 -8.88 6.18
N ASN A 94 10.27 -8.94 5.32
CA ASN A 94 10.44 -9.15 3.88
C ASN A 94 10.53 -7.83 3.09
N LEU A 95 10.26 -6.70 3.75
CA LEU A 95 10.23 -5.36 3.16
C LEU A 95 11.55 -4.64 3.44
N VAL A 96 12.57 -4.91 2.61
CA VAL A 96 13.93 -4.37 2.82
C VAL A 96 14.07 -2.94 2.31
N TYR A 97 13.40 -2.62 1.19
CA TYR A 97 13.50 -1.31 0.53
C TYR A 97 12.13 -0.67 0.46
N VAL A 98 11.87 0.28 1.36
CA VAL A 98 10.59 0.97 1.43
C VAL A 98 10.79 2.47 1.45
N ARG A 99 10.12 3.17 0.53
CA ARG A 99 10.06 4.63 0.48
C ARG A 99 8.70 5.12 0.96
N ASN A 100 8.75 6.21 1.72
CA ASN A 100 7.57 6.94 2.17
C ASN A 100 7.32 8.11 1.22
N MET A 101 6.28 7.99 0.39
CA MET A 101 5.95 8.96 -0.65
C MET A 101 5.53 10.31 -0.06
N GLN A 102 4.85 10.35 1.09
CA GLN A 102 4.53 11.59 1.79
C GLN A 102 5.79 12.39 2.15
N LYS A 103 6.86 11.71 2.57
CA LYS A 103 8.14 12.37 2.90
C LYS A 103 8.80 12.99 1.67
N GLU A 104 8.70 12.33 0.53
CA GLU A 104 9.25 12.82 -0.76
C GLU A 104 8.36 13.90 -1.39
N PHE A 105 7.04 13.78 -1.26
CA PHE A 105 6.07 14.68 -1.84
C PHE A 105 5.91 15.98 -1.05
N ARG A 106 6.06 15.94 0.28
CA ARG A 106 5.86 17.11 1.15
C ARG A 106 6.73 18.33 0.77
N PRO A 107 8.05 18.20 0.51
CA PRO A 107 8.86 19.34 0.07
C PRO A 107 8.37 19.94 -1.25
N TYR A 108 8.03 19.09 -2.23
CA TYR A 108 7.48 19.53 -3.51
C TYR A 108 6.15 20.27 -3.32
N TYR A 109 5.25 19.72 -2.51
CA TYR A 109 3.95 20.32 -2.24
C TYR A 109 4.09 21.68 -1.55
N ASN A 110 4.88 21.76 -0.48
CA ASN A 110 5.10 23.01 0.25
C ASN A 110 5.75 24.10 -0.62
N HIS A 111 6.60 23.72 -1.57
CA HIS A 111 7.21 24.65 -2.51
C HIS A 111 6.23 25.17 -3.57
N THR A 112 5.35 24.29 -4.09
CA THR A 112 4.41 24.62 -5.17
C THR A 112 3.09 25.21 -4.67
N HIS A 113 2.74 24.93 -3.41
CA HIS A 113 1.53 25.39 -2.73
C HIS A 113 1.92 25.94 -1.35
N PRO A 114 2.67 27.06 -1.29
CA PRO A 114 3.03 27.66 -0.02
C PRO A 114 1.75 27.91 0.78
N HIS A 115 1.72 27.40 2.01
CA HIS A 115 0.64 27.70 2.93
C HIS A 115 0.54 29.22 3.03
N ALA A 116 -0.64 29.77 2.76
CA ALA A 116 -0.87 31.19 2.97
C ALA A 116 -0.47 31.52 4.41
N PRO A 117 0.40 32.53 4.65
CA PRO A 117 0.51 33.07 5.98
C PRO A 117 -0.89 33.57 6.37
N ASP A 118 -1.37 33.16 7.54
CA ASP A 118 -2.61 33.62 8.17
C ASP A 118 -3.91 32.93 7.70
N CYS A 119 -4.16 31.74 8.25
CA CYS A 119 -5.52 31.47 8.72
C CYS A 119 -5.59 31.96 10.18
N PRO A 120 -6.31 33.06 10.50
CA PRO A 120 -6.48 33.47 11.88
C PRO A 120 -7.19 32.34 12.63
N VAL A 121 -6.61 31.94 13.76
CA VAL A 121 -7.29 31.08 14.73
C VAL A 121 -8.47 31.89 15.24
N LEU A 122 -9.69 31.43 14.98
CA LEU A 122 -10.87 31.97 15.64
C LEU A 122 -10.77 31.58 17.12
N GLU A 123 -10.50 32.57 17.97
CA GLU A 123 -10.62 32.47 19.43
C GLU A 123 -12.07 32.20 19.86
#